data_AF-A0A2V7V6A5-F1
#
_entry.id   AF-A0A2V7V6A5-F1
#
_cell.length_a   1.000
_cell.length_b   1.000
_cell.length_c   1.000
_cell.angle_alpha   90.00
_cell.angle_beta   90.00
_cell.angle_gamma   90.00
#
_symmetry.space_group_name_H-M   'P 1'
#
loop_
_entity.id
_entity.type
_entity.pdbx_description
1 polymer ?
#
loop_
_entity_poly.entity_id
_entity_poly.type
_entity_poly.pdbx_seq_one_letter_code
_entity_poly.pdbx_strand_id
1 'polypeptide(L)'
;MPDDAPVNRLGLALWLASDENPLTPRVTVNRAWEAIFGHGIVETSEDFGSQGERPTHPELLDWLAAEFLREGEHFKALHRLMGTSATYRQSARATPALVEKDPYNRLLARGPRFRLEAEMVRDLALSASGLLSEKVGGPSVFPDQPD
;
A
#
# COMPACT_ATOMS: atom_id res chain seq x y z
N MET A 1 8.94 -24.28 -7.03
CA MET A 1 10.20 -24.34 -6.24
C MET A 1 11.29 -24.71 -7.22
N PRO A 2 12.46 -24.07 -7.23
CA PRO A 2 13.55 -24.47 -8.13
C PRO A 2 13.85 -25.96 -7.96
N ASP A 3 14.08 -26.68 -9.05
CA ASP A 3 14.17 -28.15 -9.04
C ASP A 3 15.29 -28.68 -8.11
N ASP A 4 16.33 -27.87 -7.90
CA ASP A 4 17.51 -28.20 -7.10
C ASP A 4 17.46 -27.65 -5.66
N ALA A 5 16.37 -26.99 -5.28
CA ALA A 5 16.28 -26.31 -4.00
C ALA A 5 16.14 -27.32 -2.84
N PRO A 6 16.94 -27.18 -1.75
CA PRO A 6 16.88 -28.10 -0.63
C PRO A 6 15.52 -28.05 0.08
N VAL A 7 14.98 -29.20 0.51
CA VAL A 7 13.67 -29.30 1.21
C VAL A 7 13.81 -28.87 2.67
N ASN A 8 14.15 -27.61 2.88
CA ASN A 8 14.29 -26.96 4.18
C ASN A 8 14.02 -25.46 4.04
N ARG A 9 14.25 -24.69 5.11
CA ARG A 9 14.03 -23.24 5.12
C ARG A 9 14.81 -22.48 4.04
N LEU A 10 15.97 -22.99 3.62
CA LEU A 10 16.76 -22.38 2.55
C LEU A 10 16.07 -22.52 1.19
N GLY A 11 15.54 -23.70 0.85
CA GLY A 11 14.81 -23.86 -0.41
C GLY A 11 13.53 -23.05 -0.48
N LEU A 12 12.83 -22.90 0.66
CA LEU A 12 11.70 -21.97 0.75
C LEU A 12 12.14 -20.52 0.52
N ALA A 13 13.23 -20.07 1.14
CA ALA A 13 13.74 -18.72 0.95
C ALA A 13 14.18 -18.46 -0.50
N LEU A 14 14.85 -19.42 -1.13
CA LEU A 14 15.24 -19.35 -2.54
C LEU A 14 14.02 -19.25 -3.45
N TRP A 15 12.95 -20.00 -3.17
CA TRP A 15 11.71 -19.88 -3.93
C TRP A 15 10.99 -18.55 -3.68
N LEU A 16 10.94 -18.07 -2.44
CA LEU A 16 10.28 -16.81 -2.09
C LEU A 16 10.93 -15.61 -2.80
N ALA A 17 12.26 -15.61 -2.91
CA ALA A 17 13.06 -14.57 -3.56
C ALA A 17 13.36 -14.87 -5.05
N SER A 18 12.75 -15.91 -5.62
CA SER A 18 12.93 -16.22 -7.04
C SER A 18 12.13 -15.27 -7.92
N ASP A 19 12.72 -14.80 -9.02
CA ASP A 19 12.04 -14.02 -10.07
C ASP A 19 10.88 -14.80 -10.71
N GLU A 20 10.90 -16.14 -10.61
CA GLU A 20 9.83 -17.01 -11.11
C GLU A 20 8.62 -17.09 -10.17
N ASN A 21 8.70 -16.49 -8.97
CA ASN A 21 7.58 -16.45 -8.04
C ASN A 21 6.72 -15.19 -8.27
N PRO A 22 5.54 -15.30 -8.91
CA PRO A 22 4.72 -14.15 -9.23
C PRO A 22 4.00 -13.57 -8.01
N LEU A 23 3.96 -14.28 -6.88
CA LEU A 23 3.18 -13.84 -5.71
C LEU A 23 3.86 -12.70 -4.95
N THR A 24 5.16 -12.78 -4.72
CA THR A 24 5.93 -11.75 -4.00
C THR A 24 5.74 -10.36 -4.59
N PRO A 25 5.91 -10.12 -5.91
CA PRO A 25 5.69 -8.81 -6.49
C PRO A 25 4.22 -8.38 -6.42
N ARG A 26 3.25 -9.28 -6.66
CA ARG A 26 1.81 -8.98 -6.56
C ARG A 26 1.40 -8.53 -5.16
N VAL A 27 1.83 -9.25 -4.12
CA VAL A 27 1.59 -8.89 -2.72
C VAL A 27 2.21 -7.53 -2.42
N THR A 28 3.47 -7.33 -2.84
CA THR A 28 4.22 -6.10 -2.57
C THR A 28 3.53 -4.87 -3.18
N VAL A 29 3.16 -4.94 -4.47
CA VAL A 29 2.49 -3.82 -5.14
C VAL A 29 1.08 -3.58 -4.59
N ASN A 30 0.37 -4.62 -4.13
CA ASN A 30 -0.94 -4.45 -3.50
C ASN A 30 -0.84 -3.71 -2.17
N ARG A 31 0.17 -4.00 -1.34
CA ARG A 31 0.40 -3.27 -0.09
C ARG A 31 0.78 -1.82 -0.35
N ALA A 32 1.62 -1.56 -1.35
CA ALA A 32 1.96 -0.19 -1.76
C ALA A 32 0.72 0.55 -2.29
N TRP A 33 -0.12 -0.13 -3.06
CA TRP A 33 -1.39 0.40 -3.55
C TRP A 33 -2.32 0.74 -2.39
N GLU A 34 -2.53 -0.19 -1.45
CA GLU A 34 -3.35 0.02 -0.26
C GLU A 34 -2.90 1.23 0.56
N ALA A 35 -1.59 1.39 0.77
CA ALA A 35 -1.05 2.55 1.49
C ALA A 35 -1.32 3.90 0.81
N ILE A 36 -1.43 3.92 -0.52
CA ILE A 36 -1.66 5.15 -1.31
C ILE A 36 -3.15 5.41 -1.55
N PHE A 37 -3.93 4.35 -1.76
CA PHE A 37 -5.33 4.44 -2.16
C PHE A 37 -6.32 4.14 -1.03
N GLY A 38 -5.84 3.65 0.11
CA GLY A 38 -6.62 3.30 1.31
C GLY A 38 -7.20 1.88 1.30
N HIS A 39 -7.36 1.27 0.12
CA HIS A 39 -7.82 -0.11 -0.06
C HIS A 39 -6.96 -0.81 -1.12
N GLY A 40 -6.59 -2.07 -0.86
CA GLY A 40 -5.88 -2.91 -1.80
C GLY A 40 -6.72 -3.26 -3.04
N ILE A 41 -6.06 -3.60 -4.15
CA ILE A 41 -6.71 -4.19 -5.33
C ILE A 41 -7.31 -5.55 -4.93
N VAL A 42 -6.56 -6.32 -4.12
CA VAL A 42 -7.03 -7.41 -3.27
C VAL A 42 -7.22 -6.83 -1.87
N GLU A 43 -8.44 -6.89 -1.33
CA GLU A 43 -8.76 -6.28 -0.03
C GLU A 43 -8.12 -7.04 1.14
N THR A 44 -8.05 -8.36 1.04
CA THR A 44 -7.43 -9.23 2.04
C THR A 44 -5.92 -9.35 1.80
N SER A 45 -5.20 -8.25 2.08
CA SER A 45 -3.75 -8.18 1.87
C SER A 45 -2.94 -9.28 2.59
N GLU A 46 -3.48 -9.84 3.67
CA GLU A 46 -2.85 -10.92 4.45
C GLU A 46 -3.18 -12.33 3.92
N ASP A 47 -4.09 -12.45 2.94
CA ASP A 47 -4.48 -13.72 2.32
C ASP A 47 -4.55 -13.59 0.80
N PHE A 48 -3.40 -13.72 0.14
CA PHE A 48 -3.29 -13.71 -1.33
C PHE A 48 -3.59 -15.07 -1.98
N GLY A 49 -4.19 -16.00 -1.23
CA GLY A 49 -4.43 -17.38 -1.63
C GLY A 49 -5.86 -17.66 -2.08
N SER A 50 -6.25 -18.93 -2.02
CA SER A 50 -7.61 -19.38 -2.39
C SER A 50 -8.70 -18.95 -1.41
N GLN A 51 -8.31 -18.50 -0.22
CA GLN A 51 -9.21 -17.99 0.82
C GLN A 51 -9.31 -16.45 0.81
N GLY A 52 -8.46 -15.79 0.01
CA GLY A 52 -8.48 -14.35 -0.23
C GLY A 52 -9.64 -13.88 -1.10
N GLU A 53 -9.87 -12.58 -1.06
CA GLU A 53 -10.75 -11.90 -2.02
C GLU A 53 -10.09 -11.88 -3.40
N ARG A 54 -10.93 -11.92 -4.43
CA ARG A 54 -10.43 -11.76 -5.80
C ARG A 54 -9.99 -10.31 -6.02
N PRO A 55 -8.93 -10.08 -6.81
CA PRO A 55 -8.55 -8.73 -7.19
C PRO A 55 -9.71 -8.06 -7.95
N THR A 56 -10.00 -6.82 -7.57
CA THR A 56 -10.99 -5.98 -8.29
C THR A 56 -10.54 -5.69 -9.72
N HIS A 57 -9.23 -5.54 -9.92
CA HIS A 57 -8.58 -5.23 -11.19
C HIS A 57 -7.37 -6.16 -11.42
N PRO A 58 -7.59 -7.42 -11.83
CA PRO A 58 -6.52 -8.42 -11.96
C PRO A 58 -5.43 -7.99 -12.94
N GLU A 59 -5.81 -7.44 -14.10
CA GLU A 59 -4.85 -7.00 -15.12
C GLU A 59 -3.98 -5.84 -14.63
N LEU A 60 -4.55 -4.93 -13.82
CA LEU A 60 -3.81 -3.83 -13.21
C LEU A 60 -2.79 -4.36 -12.18
N LEU A 61 -3.20 -5.32 -11.35
CA LEU A 61 -2.32 -5.95 -10.38
C LEU A 61 -1.13 -6.63 -11.06
N ASP A 62 -1.42 -7.39 -12.13
CA ASP A 62 -0.40 -8.11 -12.90
C ASP A 62 0.55 -7.14 -13.61
N TRP A 63 0.01 -6.07 -14.19
CA TRP A 63 0.81 -5.02 -14.81
C TRP A 63 1.70 -4.30 -13.80
N LEU A 64 1.17 -3.90 -12.64
CA LEU A 64 1.97 -3.25 -11.59
C LEU A 64 3.09 -4.16 -11.07
N ALA A 65 2.80 -5.45 -10.87
CA ALA A 65 3.79 -6.43 -10.44
C ALA A 65 4.91 -6.59 -11.48
N ALA A 66 4.57 -6.67 -12.76
CA ALA A 66 5.54 -6.74 -13.85
C ALA A 66 6.39 -5.46 -13.95
N GLU A 67 5.78 -4.28 -13.84
CA GLU A 67 6.49 -3.00 -13.85
C GLU A 67 7.42 -2.86 -12.63
N PHE A 68 6.99 -3.34 -11.46
CA PHE A 68 7.82 -3.31 -10.25
C PHE A 68 9.10 -4.15 -10.42
N LEU A 69 8.99 -5.35 -10.98
CA LEU A 69 10.15 -6.19 -11.32
C LEU A 69 11.02 -5.53 -12.40
N ARG A 70 10.41 -4.99 -13.46
CA ARG A 70 11.12 -4.34 -14.57
C ARG A 70 11.96 -3.15 -14.11
N GLU A 71 11.47 -2.40 -13.12
CA GLU A 71 12.17 -1.27 -12.49
C GLU A 71 13.10 -1.71 -11.34
N GLY A 72 13.44 -3.00 -11.21
CA GLY A 72 14.40 -3.50 -10.22
C GLY A 72 13.92 -3.41 -8.78
N GLU A 73 12.61 -3.62 -8.55
CA GLU A 73 11.98 -3.62 -7.22
C GLU A 73 12.13 -2.27 -6.47
N HIS A 74 12.24 -1.17 -7.22
CA HIS A 74 12.42 0.15 -6.65
C HIS A 74 11.10 0.79 -6.18
N PHE A 75 10.87 0.79 -4.87
CA PHE A 75 9.69 1.43 -4.25
C PHE A 75 9.48 2.89 -4.65
N LYS A 76 10.56 3.67 -4.80
CA LYS A 76 10.45 5.08 -5.23
C LYS A 76 9.88 5.21 -6.65
N ALA A 77 10.23 4.29 -7.54
CA ALA A 77 9.69 4.25 -8.90
C ALA A 77 8.21 3.84 -8.86
N LEU A 78 7.86 2.81 -8.09
CA LEU A 78 6.48 2.37 -7.91
C LEU A 78 5.57 3.47 -7.33
N HIS A 79 6.02 4.15 -6.27
CA HIS A 79 5.26 5.25 -5.68
C HIS A 79 5.10 6.42 -6.65
N ARG A 80 6.13 6.74 -7.44
CA ARG A 80 6.02 7.76 -8.49
C ARG A 80 5.02 7.33 -9.55
N LEU A 81 5.05 6.07 -10.00
CA LEU A 81 4.11 5.53 -10.98
C LEU A 81 2.66 5.67 -10.50
N MET A 82 2.39 5.24 -9.27
CA MET A 82 1.06 5.35 -8.66
C MET A 82 0.64 6.82 -8.44
N GLY A 83 1.49 7.63 -7.82
CA GLY A 83 1.21 9.04 -7.50
C GLY A 83 1.09 9.96 -8.72
N THR A 84 1.64 9.55 -9.87
CA THR A 84 1.51 10.26 -11.16
C THR A 84 0.49 9.62 -12.09
N SER A 85 -0.26 8.61 -11.64
CA SER A 85 -1.35 8.01 -12.41
C SER A 85 -2.53 8.97 -12.57
N ALA A 86 -3.33 8.78 -13.62
CA ALA A 86 -4.61 9.49 -13.76
C ALA A 86 -5.53 9.17 -12.58
N THR A 87 -5.54 7.91 -12.12
CA THR A 87 -6.35 7.40 -11.01
C THR A 87 -6.10 8.16 -9.70
N TYR A 88 -4.82 8.36 -9.33
CA TYR A 88 -4.45 9.10 -8.12
C TYR A 88 -4.82 10.58 -8.21
N ARG A 89 -4.65 11.19 -9.40
CA ARG A 89 -4.92 12.62 -9.63
C ARG A 89 -6.42 12.95 -9.80
N GLN A 90 -7.32 11.97 -9.73
CA GLN A 90 -8.75 12.23 -9.78
C GLN A 90 -9.20 13.12 -8.61
N SER A 91 -10.30 13.85 -8.80
CA SER A 91 -10.92 14.57 -7.70
C SER A 91 -11.42 13.60 -6.63
N ALA A 92 -11.15 13.88 -5.35
CA ALA A 92 -11.70 13.13 -4.22
C ALA A 92 -13.17 13.46 -3.90
N ARG A 93 -13.85 14.24 -4.74
CA ARG A 93 -15.25 14.63 -4.53
C ARG A 93 -16.16 13.40 -4.66
N ALA A 94 -16.74 12.98 -3.53
CA ALA A 94 -17.70 11.89 -3.47
C ALA A 94 -19.14 12.46 -3.55
N THR A 95 -19.84 12.22 -4.66
CA THR A 95 -21.27 12.53 -4.77
C THR A 95 -22.11 11.44 -4.11
N PRO A 96 -23.33 11.72 -3.65
CA PRO A 96 -24.20 10.70 -3.03
C PRO A 96 -24.36 9.44 -3.90
N ALA A 97 -24.55 9.61 -5.22
CA ALA A 97 -24.66 8.50 -6.15
C ALA A 97 -23.39 7.64 -6.28
N LEU A 98 -22.19 8.24 -6.16
CA LEU A 98 -20.93 7.49 -6.18
C LEU A 98 -20.73 6.73 -4.86
N VAL A 99 -21.12 7.32 -3.73
CA VAL A 99 -21.02 6.67 -2.42
C VAL A 99 -22.01 5.51 -2.31
N GLU A 100 -23.23 5.67 -2.82
CA GLU A 100 -24.25 4.62 -2.82
C GLU A 100 -23.82 3.39 -3.64
N LYS A 101 -23.19 3.62 -4.80
CA LYS A 101 -22.71 2.53 -5.66
C LYS A 101 -21.44 1.85 -5.14
N ASP A 102 -20.52 2.63 -4.61
CA ASP A 102 -19.21 2.15 -4.17
C ASP A 102 -18.70 3.02 -3.01
N PRO A 103 -19.11 2.70 -1.76
CA PRO A 103 -18.77 3.51 -0.59
C PRO A 103 -17.27 3.49 -0.30
N TYR A 104 -16.59 2.40 -0.61
CA TYR A 104 -15.16 2.17 -0.36
C TYR A 104 -14.25 2.56 -1.54
N ASN A 105 -14.81 3.03 -2.65
CA ASN A 105 -14.07 3.42 -3.85
C ASN A 105 -13.24 2.26 -4.45
N ARG A 106 -13.71 1.02 -4.33
CA ARG A 106 -13.07 -0.19 -4.88
C ARG A 106 -12.93 -0.14 -6.41
N LEU A 107 -13.85 0.57 -7.09
CA LEU A 107 -13.86 0.76 -8.54
C LEU A 107 -13.13 2.03 -8.98
N LEU A 108 -12.49 2.75 -8.06
CA LEU A 108 -11.58 3.86 -8.34
C LEU A 108 -12.25 5.01 -9.13
N ALA A 109 -13.55 5.25 -8.90
CA ALA A 109 -14.30 6.29 -9.59
C ALA A 109 -13.98 7.73 -9.10
N ARG A 110 -13.21 7.85 -8.02
CA ARG A 110 -12.76 9.11 -7.41
C ARG A 110 -11.35 8.98 -6.84
N GLY A 111 -10.71 10.11 -6.58
CA GLY A 111 -9.40 10.16 -5.93
C GLY A 111 -9.43 9.57 -4.52
N PRO A 112 -8.30 9.06 -4.01
CA PRO A 112 -8.24 8.42 -2.71
C PRO A 112 -8.53 9.43 -1.59
N ARG A 113 -9.33 8.99 -0.61
CA ARG A 113 -9.68 9.78 0.57
C ARG A 113 -9.95 8.83 1.73
N PHE A 114 -9.07 8.88 2.72
CA PHE A 114 -9.15 8.07 3.93
C PHE A 114 -8.80 8.93 5.15
N ARG A 115 -9.04 8.39 6.34
CA ARG A 115 -8.71 9.08 7.58
C ARG A 115 -7.21 9.00 7.82
N LEU A 116 -6.63 10.09 8.31
CA LEU A 116 -5.25 10.08 8.77
C LEU A 116 -5.19 9.45 10.16
N GLU A 117 -4.10 8.73 10.42
CA GLU A 117 -3.74 8.22 11.74
C GLU A 117 -3.56 9.37 12.75
N ALA A 118 -3.81 9.08 14.03
CA ALA A 118 -3.79 10.08 15.09
C ALA A 118 -2.43 10.78 15.21
N GLU A 119 -1.34 10.04 14.98
CA GLU A 119 0.04 10.52 14.97
C GLU A 119 0.25 11.56 13.87
N MET A 120 -0.25 11.29 12.64
CA MET A 120 -0.15 12.25 11.54
C MET A 120 -0.94 13.52 11.83
N VAL A 121 -2.14 13.41 12.44
CA VAL A 121 -2.94 14.57 12.83
C VAL A 121 -2.21 15.41 13.88
N ARG A 122 -1.62 14.76 14.90
CA ARG A 122 -0.82 15.42 15.93
C ARG A 122 0.40 16.11 15.34
N ASP A 123 1.18 15.42 14.52
CA ASP A 123 2.40 15.96 13.93
C ASP A 123 2.09 17.14 13.00
N LEU A 124 0.98 17.08 12.26
CA LEU A 124 0.51 18.22 11.47
C LEU A 124 0.19 19.43 12.36
N ALA A 125 -0.50 19.21 13.49
CA ALA A 125 -0.82 20.29 14.43
C ALA A 125 0.45 20.88 15.08
N LEU A 126 1.41 20.03 15.49
CA LEU A 126 2.70 20.46 16.03
C LEU A 126 3.55 21.21 14.99
N SER A 127 3.57 20.71 13.75
CA SER A 127 4.28 21.35 12.63
C SER A 127 3.68 22.72 12.32
N ALA A 128 2.36 22.80 12.17
CA ALA A 128 1.65 24.05 11.88
C ALA A 128 1.76 25.09 13.01
N SER A 129 1.89 24.66 14.26
CA SER A 129 2.09 25.54 15.42
C SER A 129 3.56 25.88 15.69
N GLY A 130 4.52 25.30 14.95
CA GLY A 130 5.94 25.49 15.18
C GLY A 130 6.47 24.82 16.46
N LEU A 131 5.71 23.89 17.03
CA LEU A 131 6.04 23.14 18.26
C LEU A 131 6.64 21.75 17.96
N LEU A 132 6.71 21.34 16.70
CA LEU A 132 7.30 20.07 16.30
C LEU A 132 8.81 20.07 16.59
N SER A 133 9.26 19.10 17.37
CA SER A 133 10.69 18.84 17.58
C SER A 133 11.22 17.88 16.53
N GLU A 134 12.13 18.33 15.68
CA GLU A 134 12.80 17.50 14.67
C GLU A 134 14.01 16.71 15.22
N LYS A 135 14.26 16.78 16.53
CA LYS A 135 15.36 16.05 17.17
C LYS A 135 15.15 14.54 17.03
N VAL A 136 16.12 13.88 16.39
CA VAL A 136 16.15 12.41 16.26
C VAL A 136 16.84 11.80 17.47
N GLY A 137 16.17 10.84 18.12
CA GLY A 137 16.68 10.10 19.28
C GLY A 137 16.58 10.83 20.63
N GLY A 138 16.98 10.15 21.70
CA GLY A 138 16.85 10.62 23.08
C GLY A 138 15.75 9.86 23.87
N PRO A 139 15.51 10.25 25.14
CA PRO A 139 14.47 9.64 25.96
C PRO A 139 13.07 9.94 25.39
N SER A 140 12.12 9.01 25.60
CA SER A 140 10.73 9.19 25.19
C SER A 140 10.10 10.43 25.83
N VAL A 141 9.34 11.19 25.04
CA VAL A 141 8.56 12.34 25.52
C VAL A 141 7.10 11.90 25.68
N PHE A 142 6.54 12.15 26.86
CA PHE A 142 5.12 11.94 27.12
C PHE A 142 4.39 13.28 26.96
N PRO A 143 3.32 13.36 26.14
CA PRO A 143 2.47 14.54 26.12
C PRO A 143 1.76 14.71 27.46
N ASP A 144 1.38 15.95 27.80
CA ASP A 144 0.54 16.23 28.97
C ASP A 144 -0.73 15.38 28.91
N GLN A 145 -0.94 14.56 29.95
CA GLN A 145 -2.17 13.80 30.13
C GLN A 145 -3.10 14.60 31.04
N PRO A 146 -4.34 14.89 30.61
CA PRO A 146 -5.31 15.53 31.49
C PRO A 146 -5.68 14.59 32.67
N ASP A 147 -5.99 15.19 33.82
CA ASP A 147 -6.49 14.48 35.03
C ASP A 147 -7.82 13.75 34.81
#